data_AF-A0A0G0C0B2-F1
#
_entry.id   AF-A0A0G0C0B2-F1
#
_cell.length_a   1.000
_cell.length_b   1.000
_cell.length_c   1.000
_cell.angle_alpha   90.00
_cell.angle_beta   90.00
_cell.angle_gamma   90.00
#
_symmetry.space_group_name_H-M   'P 1'
#
loop_
_entity.id
_entity.type
_entity.pdbx_description
1 polymer ?
#
loop_
_entity_poly.entity_id
_entity_poly.type
_entity_poly.pdbx_seq_one_letter_code
_entity_poly.pdbx_strand_id
1 'polypeptide(L)'
;MSLKILIFISFISLITDLYHRKIYNIVLIIGFIALTINFIYLRNWQGIFVGLITGLAILFIFIIPFQKGGLGAGDVKLFSIIVFGLGFPEGLKVLVVIFLIGGLQALATSIYFIFKNNKKITKDLIFSSNVKLPYAISILVGLIIYNKFCISFCYF
;
A
#
# COMPACT_ATOMS: atom_id res chain seq x y z
N MET A 1 14.34 -5.89 9.92
CA MET A 1 14.94 -6.15 8.59
C MET A 1 13.89 -6.10 7.47
N SER A 2 12.71 -6.68 7.70
CA SER A 2 11.57 -6.73 6.77
C SER A 2 11.08 -5.36 6.27
N LEU A 3 11.05 -4.32 7.12
CA LEU A 3 10.63 -2.96 6.74
C LEU A 3 11.48 -2.35 5.63
N LYS A 4 12.81 -2.56 5.65
CA LYS A 4 13.71 -2.02 4.62
C LYS A 4 13.44 -2.65 3.25
N ILE A 5 13.15 -3.95 3.24
CA ILE A 5 12.78 -4.71 2.04
C ILE A 5 11.46 -4.16 1.48
N LEU A 6 10.47 -3.94 2.34
CA LEU A 6 9.18 -3.36 1.95
C LEU A 6 9.32 -1.95 1.36
N ILE A 7 10.09 -1.07 2.01
CA ILE A 7 10.35 0.29 1.48
C ILE A 7 10.99 0.22 0.09
N PHE A 8 11.96 -0.68 -0.11
CA PHE A 8 12.64 -0.86 -1.38
C PHE A 8 11.68 -1.36 -2.48
N ILE A 9 10.85 -2.38 -2.18
CA ILE A 9 9.85 -2.90 -3.11
C ILE A 9 8.81 -1.82 -3.44
N SER A 10 8.31 -1.07 -2.45
CA SER A 10 7.37 0.02 -2.65
C SER A 10 7.98 1.14 -3.50
N PHE A 11 9.26 1.44 -3.33
CA PHE A 11 9.96 2.43 -4.15
C PHE A 11 10.10 1.98 -5.61
N ILE A 12 10.49 0.73 -5.84
CA ILE A 12 10.54 0.15 -7.19
C ILE A 12 9.14 0.15 -7.82
N SER A 13 8.12 -0.26 -7.06
CA SER A 13 6.73 -0.26 -7.53
C SER A 13 6.24 1.15 -7.85
N LEU A 14 6.66 2.17 -7.10
CA LEU A 14 6.36 3.58 -7.40
C LEU A 14 7.00 4.01 -8.71
N ILE A 15 8.26 3.66 -8.94
CA ILE A 15 8.94 3.96 -10.21
C ILE A 15 8.24 3.25 -11.38
N THR A 16 7.87 1.98 -11.22
CA THR A 16 7.19 1.23 -12.29
C THR A 16 5.77 1.74 -12.54
N ASP A 17 5.05 2.13 -11.49
CA ASP A 17 3.70 2.69 -11.60
C ASP A 17 3.72 4.05 -12.32
N LEU A 18 4.72 4.90 -12.04
CA LEU A 18 4.91 6.16 -12.75
C LEU A 18 5.29 5.98 -14.23
N TYR A 19 6.10 4.96 -14.55
CA TYR A 19 6.57 4.73 -15.94
C TYR A 19 5.56 4.00 -16.83
N HIS A 20 4.80 3.05 -16.28
CA HIS A 20 3.97 2.14 -17.09
C HIS A 20 2.48 2.12 -16.69
N ARG A 21 2.08 2.88 -15.65
CA ARG A 21 0.70 2.92 -15.11
C ARG A 21 0.11 1.54 -14.79
N LYS A 22 1.00 0.56 -14.56
CA LYS A 22 0.71 -0.85 -14.28
C LYS A 22 1.70 -1.33 -13.23
N ILE A 23 1.18 -1.84 -12.12
CA ILE A 23 1.96 -2.56 -11.13
C ILE A 23 2.29 -3.94 -11.70
N TYR A 24 3.57 -4.19 -12.00
CA TYR A 24 4.01 -5.47 -12.52
C TYR A 24 3.93 -6.55 -11.45
N ASN A 25 3.24 -7.64 -11.77
CA ASN A 25 3.19 -8.82 -10.89
C ASN A 25 4.58 -9.37 -10.57
N ILE A 26 5.59 -9.12 -11.42
CA ILE A 26 6.98 -9.54 -11.20
C ILE A 26 7.56 -8.89 -9.94
N VAL A 27 7.34 -7.59 -9.72
CA VAL A 27 7.85 -6.88 -8.52
C VAL A 27 7.22 -7.45 -7.25
N LEU A 28 5.94 -7.80 -7.33
CA LEU A 28 5.20 -8.44 -6.23
C LEU A 28 5.76 -9.83 -5.93
N ILE A 29 6.00 -10.66 -6.95
CA ILE A 29 6.56 -12.01 -6.78
C ILE A 29 7.97 -11.93 -6.16
N ILE A 30 8.82 -11.03 -6.66
CA ILE A 30 10.16 -10.81 -6.11
C ILE A 30 10.07 -10.38 -4.64
N GLY A 31 9.14 -9.48 -4.32
CA GLY A 31 8.94 -9.02 -2.95
C GLY A 31 8.50 -10.14 -2.00
N PHE A 32 7.56 -10.98 -2.43
CA PHE A 32 7.11 -12.14 -1.67
C PHE A 32 8.23 -13.15 -1.41
N ILE A 33 9.02 -13.46 -2.43
CA ILE A 33 10.18 -14.36 -2.32
C ILE A 33 11.21 -13.78 -1.34
N ALA A 34 11.55 -12.49 -1.47
CA ALA A 34 12.51 -11.83 -0.59
C ALA A 34 12.09 -11.83 0.88
N LEU A 35 10.80 -11.62 1.16
CA LEU A 35 10.24 -11.69 2.51
C LEU A 35 10.24 -13.12 3.06
N THR A 36 9.90 -14.11 2.23
CA THR A 36 9.93 -15.52 2.61
C THR A 36 11.35 -15.97 2.96
N ILE A 37 12.34 -15.60 2.14
CA ILE A 37 13.77 -15.85 2.43
C ILE A 37 14.17 -15.17 3.75
N ASN A 38 13.70 -13.95 4.00
CA ASN A 38 13.98 -13.25 5.26
C ASN A 38 13.43 -14.01 6.48
N PHE A 39 12.19 -14.49 6.42
CA PHE A 39 11.60 -15.29 7.49
C PHE A 39 12.36 -16.60 7.72
N ILE A 40 12.76 -17.30 6.65
CA ILE A 40 13.57 -18.53 6.74
C ILE A 40 14.93 -18.23 7.39
N TYR A 41 15.61 -17.16 6.96
CA TYR A 41 16.90 -16.75 7.51
C TYR A 41 16.83 -16.44 9.01
N LEU A 42 15.74 -15.79 9.43
CA LEU A 42 15.46 -15.49 10.84
C LEU A 42 14.89 -16.70 11.63
N ARG A 43 14.76 -17.87 10.99
CA ARG A 43 14.11 -19.07 11.54
C ARG A 43 12.70 -18.84 12.09
N ASN A 44 11.99 -17.83 11.56
CA ASN A 44 10.68 -17.41 12.03
C ASN A 44 9.56 -18.06 11.20
N TRP A 45 9.34 -19.36 11.42
CA TRP A 45 8.31 -20.13 10.72
C TRP A 45 6.89 -19.65 11.05
N GLN A 46 6.65 -19.24 12.30
CA GLN A 46 5.37 -18.67 12.72
C GLN A 46 5.06 -17.38 11.94
N GLY A 47 6.07 -16.53 11.71
CA GLY A 47 5.93 -15.32 10.89
C GLY A 47 5.47 -15.61 9.47
N ILE A 48 5.89 -16.72 8.85
CA ILE A 48 5.44 -17.12 7.51
C ILE A 48 3.95 -17.47 7.55
N PHE A 49 3.51 -18.31 8.50
CA PHE A 49 2.10 -18.72 8.60
C PHE A 49 1.19 -17.53 8.92
N VAL A 50 1.55 -16.71 9.91
CA VAL A 50 0.79 -15.51 10.28
C VAL A 50 0.78 -14.52 9.11
N GLY A 51 1.92 -14.31 8.46
CA GLY A 51 2.02 -13.46 7.26
C GLY A 51 1.12 -13.95 6.13
N LEU A 52 1.10 -15.26 5.84
CA LEU A 52 0.24 -15.83 4.79
C LEU A 52 -1.24 -15.63 5.10
N ILE A 53 -1.66 -15.95 6.33
CA ILE A 53 -3.06 -15.82 6.77
C ILE A 53 -3.51 -14.36 6.66
N THR A 54 -2.70 -13.44 7.19
CA THR A 54 -3.02 -12.02 7.21
C THR A 54 -2.99 -11.40 5.82
N GLY A 55 -1.99 -11.74 5.00
CA GLY A 55 -1.90 -11.31 3.60
C GLY A 55 -3.08 -11.79 2.75
N LEU A 56 -3.52 -13.04 2.93
CA LEU A 56 -4.71 -13.57 2.27
C LEU A 56 -5.99 -12.88 2.77
N ALA A 57 -6.14 -12.70 4.08
CA ALA A 57 -7.29 -12.00 4.66
C ALA A 57 -7.47 -10.59 4.06
N ILE A 58 -6.36 -9.89 3.81
CA ILE A 58 -6.37 -8.57 3.18
C ILE A 58 -6.76 -8.63 1.72
N LEU A 59 -6.28 -9.61 0.94
CA LEU A 59 -6.77 -9.80 -0.43
C LEU A 59 -8.29 -9.98 -0.44
N PHE A 60 -8.84 -10.79 0.48
CA PHE A 60 -10.28 -11.00 0.58
C PHE A 60 -11.05 -9.75 1.00
N ILE A 61 -10.58 -9.02 2.01
CA ILE A 61 -11.21 -7.78 2.48
C ILE A 61 -11.25 -6.71 1.39
N PHE A 62 -10.18 -6.59 0.61
CA PHE A 62 -10.04 -5.56 -0.41
C PHE A 62 -10.66 -5.90 -1.77
N ILE A 63 -11.24 -7.10 -1.94
CA ILE A 63 -12.06 -7.42 -3.12
C ILE A 63 -13.28 -6.49 -3.22
N ILE A 64 -13.89 -6.12 -2.09
CA ILE A 64 -15.08 -5.25 -2.06
C ILE A 64 -14.77 -3.85 -2.62
N PRO A 65 -13.76 -3.09 -2.14
CA PRO A 65 -13.42 -1.79 -2.71
C PRO A 65 -12.87 -1.88 -4.14
N PHE A 66 -12.23 -3.01 -4.51
CA PHE A 66 -11.81 -3.27 -5.88
C PHE A 66 -13.00 -3.35 -6.84
N GLN A 67 -14.04 -4.11 -6.49
CA GLN A 67 -15.26 -4.22 -7.32
C GLN A 67 -16.00 -2.89 -7.47
N LYS A 68 -15.93 -2.01 -6.47
CA LYS A 68 -16.49 -0.65 -6.53
C LYS A 68 -15.65 0.33 -7.36
N GLY A 69 -14.55 -0.12 -7.96
CA GLY A 69 -13.67 0.70 -8.79
C GLY A 69 -12.84 1.73 -8.02
N GLY A 70 -12.81 1.63 -6.69
CA GLY A 70 -12.14 2.62 -5.82
C GLY A 70 -10.64 2.40 -5.64
N LEU A 71 -10.18 1.14 -5.79
CA LEU A 71 -8.77 0.78 -5.59
C LEU A 71 -8.27 -0.09 -6.75
N GLY A 72 -7.04 0.14 -7.22
CA GLY A 72 -6.45 -0.66 -8.28
C GLY A 72 -6.15 -2.08 -7.82
N ALA A 73 -6.37 -3.09 -8.68
CA ALA A 73 -6.02 -4.49 -8.39
C ALA A 73 -4.54 -4.67 -8.00
N GLY A 74 -3.66 -3.79 -8.50
CA GLY A 74 -2.25 -3.78 -8.12
C GLY A 74 -2.01 -3.31 -6.69
N ASP A 75 -2.70 -2.25 -6.26
CA ASP A 75 -2.57 -1.68 -4.91
C ASP A 75 -3.03 -2.69 -3.84
N VAL A 76 -4.13 -3.42 -4.11
CA VAL A 76 -4.62 -4.50 -3.23
C VAL A 76 -3.53 -5.56 -3.01
N LYS A 77 -2.82 -5.95 -4.08
CA LYS A 77 -1.74 -6.94 -3.98
C LYS A 77 -0.53 -6.39 -3.24
N LEU A 78 -0.18 -5.11 -3.44
CA LEU A 78 0.89 -4.46 -2.66
C LEU A 78 0.56 -4.47 -1.17
N PHE A 79 -0.68 -4.13 -0.80
CA PHE A 79 -1.13 -4.16 0.59
C PHE A 79 -1.04 -5.56 1.21
N SER A 80 -1.39 -6.58 0.46
CA SER A 80 -1.22 -7.98 0.88
C SER A 80 0.24 -8.32 1.19
N ILE A 81 1.19 -7.88 0.34
CA ILE A 81 2.63 -8.13 0.55
C ILE A 81 3.17 -7.34 1.76
N ILE A 82 2.73 -6.10 1.94
CA ILE A 82 3.13 -5.28 3.08
C ILE A 82 2.73 -5.96 4.38
N VAL A 83 1.50 -6.45 4.47
CA VAL A 83 1.05 -7.14 5.68
C VAL A 83 1.63 -8.54 5.81
N PHE A 84 1.87 -9.26 4.71
CA PHE A 84 2.63 -10.50 4.74
C PHE A 84 4.01 -10.31 5.39
N GLY A 85 4.72 -9.25 5.02
CA GLY A 85 6.07 -8.97 5.54
C GLY A 85 6.12 -8.43 6.97
N LEU A 86 5.05 -7.79 7.44
CA LEU A 86 4.96 -7.23 8.80
C LEU A 86 4.25 -8.16 9.78
N GLY A 87 3.34 -9.01 9.30
CA GLY A 87 2.45 -9.81 10.12
C GLY A 87 1.38 -8.99 10.85
N PHE A 88 0.66 -9.64 11.75
CA PHE A 88 -0.29 -9.02 12.66
C PHE A 88 0.35 -8.82 14.04
N PRO A 89 0.03 -7.72 14.76
CA PRO A 89 -0.86 -6.60 14.40
C PRO A 89 -0.22 -5.46 13.56
N GLU A 90 1.07 -5.50 13.31
CA GLU A 90 1.88 -4.38 12.78
C GLU A 90 1.44 -3.98 11.36
N GLY A 91 1.11 -4.96 10.52
CA GLY A 91 0.61 -4.71 9.17
C GLY A 91 -0.71 -3.94 9.14
N LEU A 92 -1.61 -4.16 10.11
CA LEU A 92 -2.86 -3.39 10.21
C LEU A 92 -2.60 -1.95 10.62
N LYS A 93 -1.68 -1.71 11.57
CA LYS A 93 -1.29 -0.34 11.97
C LYS A 93 -0.76 0.43 10.76
N VAL A 94 0.10 -0.20 9.96
CA VAL A 94 0.64 0.39 8.73
C VAL A 94 -0.47 0.67 7.71
N LEU A 95 -1.40 -0.26 7.50
CA LEU A 95 -2.53 -0.04 6.60
C LEU A 95 -3.36 1.18 7.00
N VAL A 96 -3.68 1.33 8.30
CA VAL A 96 -4.43 2.49 8.80
C VAL A 96 -3.68 3.80 8.50
N VAL A 97 -2.37 3.83 8.74
CA VAL A 97 -1.54 5.01 8.43
C VAL A 97 -1.56 5.32 6.93
N ILE A 98 -1.39 4.30 6.07
CA ILE A 98 -1.42 4.49 4.61
C ILE A 98 -2.79 4.99 4.15
N PHE A 99 -3.89 4.47 4.72
CA PHE A 99 -5.23 4.94 4.40
C PHE A 99 -5.48 6.38 4.82
N LEU A 100 -5.00 6.80 6.00
CA LEU A 100 -5.12 8.18 6.46
C LEU A 100 -4.37 9.14 5.52
N ILE A 101 -3.16 8.78 5.11
CA ILE A 101 -2.35 9.57 4.17
C ILE A 101 -2.99 9.58 2.78
N GLY A 102 -3.49 8.44 2.31
CA GLY A 102 -4.21 8.33 1.04
C GLY A 102 -5.50 9.17 1.03
N GLY A 103 -6.24 9.18 2.14
CA GLY A 103 -7.42 10.02 2.32
C GLY A 103 -7.10 11.51 2.31
N LEU A 104 -6.03 11.92 3.00
CA LEU A 104 -5.51 13.30 2.96
C LEU A 104 -5.10 13.71 1.53
N GLN A 105 -4.42 12.81 0.80
CA GLN A 105 -4.05 13.05 -0.59
C GLN A 105 -5.29 13.21 -1.48
N ALA A 106 -6.31 12.36 -1.32
CA ALA A 106 -7.56 12.46 -2.06
C ALA A 106 -8.27 13.80 -1.78
N LEU A 107 -8.35 14.22 -0.52
CA LEU A 107 -8.92 15.50 -0.12
C LEU A 107 -8.13 16.69 -0.70
N ALA A 108 -6.80 16.66 -0.64
CA ALA A 108 -5.97 17.71 -1.20
C ALA A 108 -6.17 17.85 -2.72
N THR A 109 -6.23 16.72 -3.44
CA THR A 109 -6.49 16.72 -4.87
C THR A 109 -7.89 17.22 -5.22
N SER A 110 -8.93 16.83 -4.47
CA SER A 110 -10.29 17.29 -4.73
C SER A 110 -10.43 18.80 -4.50
N ILE A 111 -9.84 19.32 -3.42
CA ILE A 111 -9.81 20.76 -3.13
C ILE A 111 -9.09 21.51 -4.27
N TYR A 112 -7.89 21.06 -4.68
CA TYR A 112 -7.15 21.70 -5.78
C TYR A 112 -7.95 21.72 -7.09
N PHE A 113 -8.64 20.63 -7.42
CA PHE A 113 -9.51 20.57 -8.61
C PHE A 113 -10.70 21.53 -8.52
N ILE A 114 -11.32 21.67 -7.34
CA ILE A 114 -12.43 22.60 -7.11
C ILE A 114 -11.96 24.06 -7.29
N PHE A 115 -10.80 24.43 -6.74
CA PHE A 115 -10.27 25.79 -6.86
C PHE A 115 -9.79 26.13 -8.29
N LYS A 116 -9.28 25.14 -9.02
CA LYS A 116 -8.77 25.35 -10.39
C LYS A 116 -9.88 25.44 -11.44
N ASN A 117 -11.00 24.73 -11.24
CA ASN A 117 -12.14 24.75 -12.15
C ASN A 117 -13.32 25.50 -11.52
N ASN A 118 -13.45 26.80 -11.82
CA ASN A 118 -14.65 27.61 -11.54
C ASN A 118 -15.92 27.15 -12.31
N LYS A 119 -15.86 26.06 -13.09
CA LYS A 119 -17.02 25.50 -13.80
C LYS A 119 -17.68 24.42 -12.95
N LYS A 120 -18.98 24.62 -12.69
CA LYS A 120 -19.92 23.75 -11.97
C LYS A 120 -19.46 22.28 -11.94
N ILE A 121 -19.34 21.76 -10.73
CA ILE A 121 -19.18 20.35 -10.40
C ILE A 121 -20.32 19.58 -11.08
N THR A 122 -20.11 19.12 -12.32
CA THR A 122 -21.01 18.17 -12.96
C THR A 122 -20.72 16.81 -12.33
N LYS A 123 -21.79 16.04 -12.09
CA LYS A 123 -21.72 14.70 -11.47
C LYS A 123 -20.74 13.77 -12.22
N ASP A 124 -20.44 14.07 -13.48
CA ASP A 124 -19.48 13.39 -14.35
C ASP A 124 -18.01 13.54 -13.90
N LEU A 125 -17.66 14.61 -13.18
CA LEU A 125 -16.32 14.81 -12.60
C LEU A 125 -16.11 13.99 -11.32
N ILE A 126 -17.16 13.83 -10.50
CA ILE A 126 -17.15 12.99 -9.29
C ILE A 126 -17.06 11.50 -9.69
N PHE A 127 -17.61 11.15 -10.85
CA PHE A 127 -17.60 9.78 -11.40
C PHE A 127 -16.47 9.54 -12.41
N SER A 128 -15.54 10.49 -12.60
CA SER A 128 -14.38 10.30 -13.47
C SER A 128 -13.37 9.37 -12.80
N SER A 129 -13.68 8.07 -12.88
CA SER A 129 -12.89 6.90 -12.49
C SER A 129 -11.51 6.78 -13.18
N ASN A 130 -11.11 7.78 -13.95
CA ASN A 130 -9.87 7.78 -14.73
C ASN A 130 -8.73 8.58 -14.09
N VAL A 131 -8.97 9.30 -12.99
CA VAL A 131 -7.87 9.85 -12.19
C VAL A 131 -7.33 8.74 -11.30
N LYS A 132 -6.42 7.93 -11.86
CA LYS A 132 -5.62 6.98 -11.07
C LYS A 132 -4.77 7.79 -10.08
N LEU A 133 -5.23 7.88 -8.84
CA LEU A 133 -4.44 8.46 -7.77
C LEU A 133 -3.19 7.59 -7.57
N PRO A 134 -1.98 8.18 -7.54
CA PRO A 134 -0.76 7.42 -7.31
C PRO A 134 -0.69 7.01 -5.83
N TYR A 135 -1.42 5.95 -5.48
CA TYR A 135 -1.41 5.34 -4.14
C TYR A 135 -0.02 4.81 -3.76
N ALA A 136 0.85 4.57 -4.75
CA ALA A 136 2.24 4.24 -4.50
C ALA A 136 2.96 5.29 -3.60
N ILE A 137 2.62 6.58 -3.75
CA ILE A 137 3.21 7.67 -2.95
C ILE A 137 2.74 7.55 -1.50
N SER A 138 1.44 7.38 -1.26
CA SER A 138 0.89 7.26 0.10
C SER A 138 1.37 5.98 0.80
N ILE A 139 1.53 4.88 0.05
CA ILE A 139 2.14 3.63 0.56
C ILE A 139 3.57 3.87 1.02
N LEU A 140 4.40 4.50 0.17
CA LEU A 140 5.81 4.74 0.48
C LEU A 140 5.97 5.71 1.66
N VAL A 141 5.20 6.81 1.67
CA VAL A 141 5.20 7.78 2.77
C VAL A 141 4.73 7.12 4.07
N GLY A 142 3.67 6.31 4.02
CA GLY A 142 3.17 5.59 5.19
C GLY A 142 4.19 4.61 5.77
N LEU A 143 4.91 3.88 4.93
CA LEU A 143 5.99 2.98 5.38
C LEU A 143 7.17 3.75 5.99
N ILE A 144 7.55 4.90 5.44
CA ILE A 144 8.62 5.75 5.99
C ILE A 144 8.23 6.32 7.36
N ILE A 145 7.01 6.85 7.47
CA ILE A 145 6.48 7.38 8.73
C ILE A 145 6.44 6.28 9.78
N TYR A 146 5.92 5.10 9.42
CA TYR A 146 5.87 3.97 10.34
C TYR A 146 7.27 3.49 10.75
N ASN A 147 8.23 3.45 9.83
CA ASN A 147 9.61 3.09 10.16
C ASN A 147 10.22 4.06 11.20
N LYS A 148 9.99 5.38 11.06
CA LYS A 148 10.41 6.35 12.08
C LYS A 148 9.70 6.13 13.41
N PHE A 149 8.39 5.86 13.39
CA PHE A 149 7.58 5.68 14.59
C PHE A 149 7.95 4.40 15.35
N CYS A 150 8.21 3.30 14.64
CA CYS A 150 8.60 2.01 15.20
C CYS A 150 10.02 2.06 15.82
N ILE A 151 10.96 2.78 15.19
CA ILE A 151 12.30 3.01 15.77
C ILE A 151 12.20 3.80 17.09
N SER A 152 11.24 4.71 17.24
CA SER A 152 11.03 5.45 18.49
C SER A 152 10.36 4.62 19.61
N PHE A 153 9.61 3.56 19.30
CA PHE A 153 8.80 2.82 20.30
C PHE A 153 9.41 1.47 20.72
N CYS A 154 10.40 0.93 20.00
CA CYS A 154 11.09 -0.32 20.36
C CYS A 154 12.26 -0.15 21.34
N TYR A 155 12.47 1.04 21.91
CA TYR A 155 13.48 1.31 22.95
C TYR A 155 12.88 1.44 24.37
N PHE A 156 11.75 0.79 24.64
CA PHE A 156 11.19 0.66 25.98
C PHE A 156 10.80 -0.80 26.27
#